data_AF-A0A7K1SGT7-F1
#
_entry.id   AF-A0A7K1SGT7-F1
#
_cell.length_a   1.000
_cell.length_b   1.000
_cell.length_c   1.000
_cell.angle_alpha   90.00
_cell.angle_beta   90.00
_cell.angle_gamma   90.00
#
_symmetry.space_group_name_H-M   'P 1'
#
loop_
_entity.id
_entity.type
_entity.pdbx_description
1 polymer ?
#
loop_
_entity_poly.entity_id
_entity_poly.type
_entity_poly.pdbx_seq_one_letter_code
_entity_poly.pdbx_strand_id
1 'polypeptide(L)'
;MSISFFDRRLLINLGLTLISSAIILFCIKITPAIHLPYFVATALATGLGFLEPRKGWFLALTQAISIFFVYTILFPTTDSPSDRDLENFGLYGSMILSFVGSFIGGLLKRGLDRG
;
A
#
# COMPACT_ATOMS: atom_id res chain seq x y z
N MET A 1 2.79 32.07 -6.74
CA MET A 1 3.76 30.96 -6.86
C MET A 1 2.96 29.67 -6.91
N SER A 2 2.70 29.10 -8.10
CA SER A 2 1.89 27.87 -8.20
C SER A 2 2.72 26.70 -7.70
N ILE A 3 2.48 26.25 -6.48
CA ILE A 3 3.07 25.02 -5.97
C ILE A 3 2.36 23.88 -6.70
N SER A 4 2.97 23.33 -7.74
CA SER A 4 2.39 22.21 -8.48
C SER A 4 2.21 21.03 -7.53
N PHE A 5 0.98 20.51 -7.43
CA PHE A 5 0.70 19.31 -6.65
C PHE A 5 1.45 18.10 -7.21
N PHE A 6 1.62 18.06 -8.54
CA PHE A 6 2.40 17.06 -9.26
C PHE A 6 3.83 17.55 -9.44
N ASP A 7 4.74 16.94 -8.70
CA ASP A 7 6.17 17.16 -8.79
C ASP A 7 6.86 15.84 -9.18
N ARG A 8 8.07 15.91 -9.74
CA ARG A 8 8.84 14.73 -10.19
C ARG A 8 9.02 13.70 -9.08
N ARG A 9 9.17 14.17 -7.83
CA ARG A 9 9.24 13.30 -6.64
C ARG A 9 7.96 12.50 -6.42
N LEU A 10 6.80 13.15 -6.56
CA LEU A 10 5.51 12.49 -6.39
C LEU A 10 5.27 11.45 -7.49
N LEU A 11 5.71 11.72 -8.74
CA LEU A 11 5.66 10.75 -9.83
C LEU A 11 6.53 9.51 -9.58
N ILE A 12 7.75 9.70 -9.06
CA ILE A 12 8.63 8.58 -8.68
C ILE A 12 7.98 7.77 -7.55
N ASN A 13 7.45 8.44 -6.53
CA ASN A 13 6.78 7.78 -5.41
C ASN A 13 5.50 7.04 -5.84
N LEU A 14 4.78 7.55 -6.85
CA LEU A 14 3.66 6.84 -7.49
C LEU A 14 4.13 5.56 -8.16
N GLY A 15 5.23 5.59 -8.92
CA GLY A 15 5.83 4.38 -9.50
C GLY A 15 6.19 3.35 -8.43
N LEU A 16 6.82 3.79 -7.33
CA LEU A 16 7.12 2.92 -6.19
C LEU A 16 5.85 2.36 -5.53
N THR A 17 4.76 3.13 -5.49
CA THR A 17 3.47 2.70 -4.96
C THR A 17 2.82 1.61 -5.81
N LEU A 18 2.99 1.65 -7.13
CA LEU A 18 2.50 0.58 -8.01
C LEU A 18 3.33 -0.70 -7.84
N ILE A 19 4.65 -0.57 -7.70
CA ILE A 19 5.54 -1.70 -7.42
C ILE A 19 5.20 -2.32 -6.05
N SER A 20 5.00 -1.51 -5.01
CA SER A 20 4.60 -2.01 -3.68
C SER A 20 3.25 -2.73 -3.73
N SER A 21 2.29 -2.20 -4.50
CA SER A 21 0.99 -2.83 -4.72
C SER A 21 1.12 -4.22 -5.35
N ALA A 22 1.98 -4.36 -6.35
CA ALA A 22 2.25 -5.66 -6.99
C ALA A 22 2.86 -6.68 -6.00
N ILE A 23 3.80 -6.24 -5.16
CA ILE A 23 4.41 -7.09 -4.13
C ILE A 23 3.35 -7.54 -3.11
N ILE A 24 2.47 -6.64 -2.67
CA ILE A 24 1.39 -6.98 -1.73
C ILE A 24 0.45 -8.02 -2.33
N LEU A 25 0.04 -7.86 -3.59
CA LEU A 25 -0.81 -8.83 -4.28
C LEU A 25 -0.13 -10.20 -4.43
N PHE A 26 1.16 -10.20 -4.76
CA PHE A 26 1.94 -11.43 -4.78
C PHE A 26 1.94 -12.13 -3.42
N CYS A 27 2.16 -11.37 -2.33
CA CYS A 27 2.09 -11.90 -0.97
C CYS A 27 0.70 -12.46 -0.63
N ILE A 28 -0.39 -11.79 -1.03
CA ILE A 28 -1.76 -12.26 -0.83
C ILE A 28 -1.98 -13.61 -1.51
N LYS A 29 -1.48 -13.79 -2.74
CA LYS A 29 -1.70 -15.01 -3.53
C LYS A 29 -0.84 -16.21 -3.10
N ILE A 30 0.37 -15.99 -2.58
CA ILE A 30 1.30 -17.08 -2.29
C ILE A 30 1.21 -17.60 -0.85
N THR A 31 0.64 -16.81 0.06
CA THR A 31 0.69 -17.12 1.48
C THR A 31 -0.53 -17.92 1.94
N PRO A 32 -0.35 -18.94 2.80
CA PRO A 32 -1.47 -19.60 3.47
C PRO A 32 -1.97 -18.82 4.70
N ALA A 33 -1.40 -17.63 5.00
CA ALA A 33 -1.75 -16.88 6.20
C ALA A 33 -1.72 -15.35 6.00
N ILE A 34 -2.59 -14.65 6.70
CA ILE A 34 -2.79 -13.19 6.58
C ILE A 34 -1.60 -12.33 7.07
N HIS A 35 -0.69 -12.89 7.86
CA HIS A 35 0.35 -12.11 8.54
C HIS A 35 1.38 -11.50 7.58
N LEU A 36 1.76 -12.25 6.53
CA LEU A 36 2.73 -11.80 5.55
C LEU A 36 2.24 -10.56 4.78
N PRO A 37 1.07 -10.56 4.13
CA PRO A 37 0.57 -9.40 3.38
C PRO A 37 0.33 -8.21 4.29
N TYR A 38 -0.04 -8.42 5.56
CA TYR A 38 -0.21 -7.34 6.52
C TYR A 38 1.11 -6.68 6.89
N PHE A 39 2.13 -7.48 7.21
CA PHE A 39 3.46 -6.98 7.51
C PHE A 39 4.03 -6.21 6.32
N VAL A 40 3.98 -6.82 5.13
CA VAL A 40 4.51 -6.23 3.89
C VAL A 40 3.76 -4.94 3.53
N ALA A 41 2.42 -4.93 3.60
CA ALA A 41 1.63 -3.74 3.32
C ALA A 41 1.98 -2.59 4.29
N THR A 42 2.07 -2.89 5.58
CA THR A 42 2.41 -1.89 6.61
C THR A 42 3.82 -1.36 6.42
N ALA A 43 4.81 -2.23 6.19
CA ALA A 43 6.21 -1.86 6.02
C ALA A 43 6.41 -0.99 4.76
N LEU A 44 5.88 -1.41 3.62
CA LEU A 44 5.98 -0.67 2.36
C LEU A 44 5.26 0.68 2.44
N ALA A 45 4.05 0.70 3.00
CA ALA A 45 3.31 1.94 3.19
C ALA A 45 4.01 2.90 4.16
N THR A 46 4.65 2.38 5.21
CA THR A 46 5.48 3.18 6.12
C THR A 46 6.65 3.81 5.38
N GLY A 47 7.34 3.05 4.53
CA GLY A 47 8.39 3.58 3.67
C GLY A 47 7.88 4.71 2.75
N LEU A 48 6.75 4.49 2.07
CA LEU A 48 6.15 5.51 1.19
C LEU A 48 5.71 6.76 1.95
N GLY A 49 5.10 6.59 3.13
CA GLY A 49 4.74 7.70 4.00
C GLY A 49 5.94 8.49 4.49
N PHE A 50 7.05 7.82 4.79
CA PHE A 50 8.31 8.46 5.16
C PHE A 50 8.93 9.23 3.98
N LEU A 51 8.85 8.66 2.77
CA LEU A 51 9.30 9.31 1.54
C LEU A 51 8.42 10.50 1.14
N GLU A 52 7.15 10.53 1.52
CA GLU A 52 6.21 11.62 1.19
C GLU A 52 5.39 12.04 2.43
N PRO A 53 5.98 12.72 3.43
CA PRO A 53 5.36 12.94 4.74
C PRO A 53 4.12 13.83 4.75
N ARG A 54 3.92 14.66 3.71
CA ARG A 54 2.75 15.56 3.58
C ARG A 54 1.65 14.99 2.69
N LYS A 55 2.02 14.23 1.64
CA LYS A 55 1.08 13.67 0.65
C LYS A 55 1.00 12.13 0.71
N GLY A 56 1.55 11.50 1.74
CA GLY A 56 1.56 10.04 1.89
C GLY A 56 0.16 9.43 1.88
N TRP A 57 -0.84 10.14 2.41
CA TRP A 57 -2.25 9.72 2.34
C TRP A 57 -2.73 9.48 0.90
N PHE A 58 -2.23 10.26 -0.06
CA PHE A 58 -2.56 10.09 -1.49
C PHE A 58 -1.87 8.84 -2.07
N LEU A 59 -0.64 8.55 -1.65
CA LEU A 59 0.05 7.31 -2.02
C LEU A 59 -0.65 6.09 -1.40
N ALA A 60 -1.08 6.17 -0.14
CA ALA A 60 -1.85 5.10 0.51
C ALA A 60 -3.18 4.84 -0.19
N LEU A 61 -3.90 5.90 -0.58
CA LEU A 61 -5.13 5.79 -1.37
C LEU A 61 -4.85 5.14 -2.74
N THR A 62 -3.81 5.59 -3.42
CA THR A 62 -3.38 4.99 -4.70
C THR A 62 -3.05 3.51 -4.54
N GLN A 63 -2.34 3.14 -3.47
CA GLN A 63 -2.00 1.75 -3.15
C GLN A 63 -3.26 0.92 -2.93
N ALA A 64 -4.18 1.38 -2.06
CA ALA A 64 -5.42 0.68 -1.75
C ALA A 64 -6.30 0.47 -2.99
N ILE A 65 -6.46 1.51 -3.82
CA ILE A 65 -7.19 1.44 -5.09
C ILE A 65 -6.50 0.45 -6.04
N SER A 66 -5.18 0.53 -6.18
CA SER A 66 -4.41 -0.31 -7.10
C SER A 66 -4.53 -1.79 -6.72
N ILE A 67 -4.34 -2.15 -5.45
CA ILE A 67 -4.48 -3.55 -5.03
C ILE A 67 -5.91 -4.06 -5.23
N PHE A 68 -6.92 -3.25 -4.94
CA PHE A 68 -8.32 -3.64 -5.13
C PHE A 68 -8.66 -3.88 -6.61
N PHE A 69 -8.35 -2.93 -7.49
CA PHE A 69 -8.66 -3.05 -8.92
C PHE A 69 -7.85 -4.14 -9.61
N VAL A 70 -6.55 -4.23 -9.33
CA VAL A 70 -5.72 -5.28 -9.94
C VAL A 70 -6.17 -6.66 -9.44
N TYR A 71 -6.53 -6.80 -8.16
CA TYR A 71 -7.05 -8.07 -7.65
C TYR A 71 -8.34 -8.49 -8.37
N THR A 72 -9.32 -7.59 -8.43
CA THR A 72 -10.63 -7.88 -9.02
C THR A 72 -10.59 -8.13 -10.53
N ILE A 73 -9.66 -7.51 -11.26
CA ILE A 73 -9.54 -7.68 -12.72
C ILE A 73 -8.70 -8.91 -13.08
N LEU A 74 -7.58 -9.14 -12.40
CA LEU A 74 -6.63 -10.20 -12.78
C LEU A 74 -6.85 -11.54 -12.08
N PHE A 75 -7.52 -11.57 -10.91
CA PHE A 75 -7.74 -12.79 -10.13
C PHE A 75 -9.23 -13.05 -9.84
N PRO A 76 -10.10 -13.18 -10.86
CA PRO A 76 -11.55 -13.34 -10.65
C PRO A 76 -11.97 -14.71 -10.10
N THR A 77 -11.13 -15.73 -10.21
CA THR A 77 -11.42 -17.10 -9.80
C THR A 77 -10.36 -17.64 -8.86
N THR A 78 -10.80 -18.06 -7.67
CA THR A 78 -10.02 -18.81 -6.68
C THR A 78 -10.48 -20.27 -6.69
N ASP A 79 -9.53 -21.19 -6.47
CA ASP A 79 -9.76 -22.63 -6.59
C ASP A 79 -10.69 -23.18 -5.49
N SER A 80 -10.77 -22.51 -4.34
CA SER A 80 -11.66 -22.88 -3.23
C SER A 80 -12.32 -21.65 -2.55
N PRO A 81 -13.52 -21.82 -1.94
CA PRO A 81 -14.15 -20.76 -1.16
C PRO A 81 -13.33 -20.29 0.04
N SER A 82 -12.61 -21.21 0.71
CA SER A 82 -11.76 -20.87 1.86
C SER A 82 -10.56 -20.02 1.47
N ASP A 83 -9.94 -20.29 0.32
CA ASP A 83 -8.82 -19.48 -0.18
C ASP A 83 -9.30 -18.09 -0.57
N ARG A 84 -10.52 -17.99 -1.10
CA ARG A 84 -11.14 -16.70 -1.43
C ARG A 84 -11.36 -15.83 -0.19
N ASP A 85 -11.85 -16.40 0.90
CA ASP A 85 -12.08 -15.65 2.14
C ASP A 85 -10.76 -15.18 2.75
N LEU A 86 -9.72 -16.03 2.70
CA LEU A 86 -8.38 -15.68 3.14
C LEU A 86 -7.76 -14.54 2.31
N GLU A 87 -7.85 -14.63 0.99
CA GLU A 87 -7.34 -13.60 0.08
C GLU A 87 -8.08 -12.28 0.26
N ASN A 88 -9.41 -12.32 0.41
CA ASN A 88 -10.23 -11.13 0.69
C ASN A 88 -9.83 -10.48 2.01
N PHE A 89 -9.62 -11.28 3.06
CA PHE A 89 -9.18 -10.75 4.36
C PHE A 89 -7.81 -10.09 4.23
N GLY A 90 -6.86 -10.75 3.55
CA GLY A 90 -5.56 -10.18 3.21
C GLY A 90 -5.66 -8.87 2.44
N LEU A 91 -6.51 -8.82 1.42
CA LEU A 91 -6.73 -7.65 0.56
C LEU A 91 -7.28 -6.46 1.36
N TYR A 92 -8.44 -6.63 2.01
CA TYR A 92 -9.11 -5.55 2.72
C TYR A 92 -8.30 -5.07 3.93
N GLY A 93 -7.62 -5.98 4.64
CA GLY A 93 -6.71 -5.60 5.71
C GLY A 93 -5.51 -4.81 5.19
N SER A 94 -4.89 -5.25 4.10
CA SER A 94 -3.78 -4.52 3.47
C SER A 94 -4.19 -3.12 2.95
N MET A 95 -5.44 -2.93 2.51
CA MET A 95 -5.95 -1.59 2.17
C MET A 95 -5.91 -0.65 3.37
N ILE A 96 -6.44 -1.08 4.53
CA ILE A 96 -6.44 -0.26 5.75
C ILE A 96 -5.01 -0.03 6.26
N LEU A 97 -4.18 -1.08 6.27
CA LEU A 97 -2.79 -1.00 6.70
C LEU A 97 -1.93 -0.09 5.82
N SER A 98 -2.32 0.10 4.55
CA SER A 98 -1.66 1.07 3.67
C SER A 98 -1.83 2.50 4.19
N PHE A 99 -2.99 2.85 4.75
CA PHE A 99 -3.18 4.16 5.39
C PHE A 99 -2.44 4.26 6.71
N VAL A 100 -2.52 3.24 7.56
CA VAL A 100 -1.86 3.22 8.86
C VAL A 100 -0.35 3.35 8.70
N GLY A 101 0.26 2.51 7.85
CA GLY A 101 1.69 2.55 7.57
C GLY A 101 2.10 3.91 7.02
N SER A 102 1.39 4.42 6.01
CA SER A 102 1.73 5.74 5.45
C SER A 102 1.62 6.87 6.47
N PHE A 103 0.64 6.83 7.37
CA PHE A 103 0.52 7.82 8.43
C PHE A 103 1.70 7.76 9.41
N ILE A 104 2.05 6.55 9.85
CA ILE A 104 3.20 6.32 10.74
C ILE A 104 4.49 6.82 10.09
N GLY A 105 4.76 6.43 8.84
CA GLY A 105 5.95 6.86 8.10
C GLY A 105 6.04 8.39 7.98
N GLY A 106 4.92 9.04 7.67
CA GLY A 106 4.85 10.49 7.59
C GLY A 106 5.04 11.17 8.95
N LEU A 107 4.56 10.58 10.05
CA LEU A 107 4.80 11.06 11.40
C LEU A 107 6.27 10.92 11.79
N LEU A 108 6.89 9.77 11.51
CA LEU A 108 8.31 9.50 11.78
C LEU A 108 9.22 10.51 11.08
N LYS A 109 9.01 10.75 9.78
CA LYS A 109 9.82 11.72 9.04
C LYS A 109 9.67 13.15 9.60
N ARG A 110 8.44 13.56 9.92
CA ARG A 110 8.17 14.87 10.54
C ARG A 110 8.76 15.01 11.94
N GLY A 111 8.82 13.92 12.70
CA GLY A 111 9.47 13.88 14.01
C GLY A 111 10.98 14.01 13.88
N LEU A 112 11.58 13.26 12.97
CA LEU A 112 13.01 13.32 12.67
C LEU A 112 13.45 14.71 12.18
N ASP A 113 12.64 15.38 11.35
CA ASP A 113 12.97 16.71 10.84
C ASP A 113 12.84 17.83 11.90
N ARG A 114 12.29 17.53 13.09
CA ARG A 114 12.09 18.49 14.19
C ARG A 114 13.09 18.35 15.34
N GLY A 115 13.74 17.19 15.47
CA GLY A 115 14.75 16.91 16.50
C GLY A 115 16.15 17.21 15.99
#